data_AF-A0A258TDN6-F1
#
_entry.id   AF-A0A258TDN6-F1
#
_cell.length_a   1.000
_cell.length_b   1.000
_cell.length_c   1.000
_cell.angle_alpha   90.00
_cell.angle_beta   90.00
_cell.angle_gamma   90.00
#
_symmetry.space_group_name_H-M   'P 1'
#
loop_
_entity.id
_entity.type
_entity.pdbx_description
1 polymer ?
#
loop_
_entity_poly.entity_id
_entity_poly.type
_entity_poly.pdbx_seq_one_letter_code
_entity_poly.pdbx_strand_id
1 'polypeptide(L)'
;MTRPGRVADGWLLADILRDPAGSAALDPAGWTALLAIARAEQLIGSLAYRLDGLAMPGAAARILADARAAAEQGRIAALWEAEMARRALAPLGCAVVLLKGTAFVAAGLAAGVGRSIGDLDILVPRAAIDDVEAALLAAGWEWVKPDPYDDAYYRRWMHELPPLIHRDRDRMIDVHHTILPLTARITPDAPGLIAASIPLDKGLHVLNPNDMLVHAAAHLFADGDLAGGMRNLWDVHRLIEEFGTGGLADRAAHHGLSREVARAVRLSAALFGEARASSAVDRLYLRRLVARDGWGRPARPLTRLGFYARAHWLRMPPLMLARHLWTKWRKGGLPG
;
A
#
# COMPACT_ATOMS: atom_id res chain seq x y z
N MET A 1 -12.55 -25.18 12.18
CA MET A 1 -13.69 -25.01 13.11
C MET A 1 -13.94 -23.52 13.32
N THR A 2 -14.93 -22.95 12.65
CA THR A 2 -15.53 -21.68 13.07
C THR A 2 -16.16 -21.91 14.44
N ARG A 3 -15.62 -21.27 15.49
CA ARG A 3 -16.25 -21.29 16.81
C ARG A 3 -17.65 -20.69 16.67
N PRO A 4 -18.74 -21.39 17.00
CA PRO A 4 -20.08 -20.81 16.95
C PRO A 4 -20.11 -19.57 17.84
N GLY A 5 -20.51 -18.43 17.28
CA GLY A 5 -20.67 -17.16 18.00
C GLY A 5 -19.57 -16.11 17.84
N ARG A 6 -18.50 -16.34 17.05
CA ARG A 6 -17.53 -15.27 16.76
C ARG A 6 -18.02 -14.43 15.57
N VAL A 7 -18.28 -13.14 15.81
CA VAL A 7 -18.57 -12.17 14.73
C VAL A 7 -17.42 -12.22 13.72
N ALA A 8 -17.73 -12.49 12.45
CA ALA A 8 -16.75 -12.48 11.38
C ALA A 8 -16.09 -11.10 11.29
N ASP A 9 -14.75 -11.08 11.33
CA ASP A 9 -13.93 -9.88 11.16
C ASP A 9 -12.76 -10.19 10.22
N GLY A 10 -11.81 -9.26 10.10
CA GLY A 10 -10.65 -9.44 9.22
C GLY A 10 -9.82 -10.71 9.50
N TRP A 11 -9.91 -11.32 10.68
CA TRP A 11 -9.22 -12.60 10.93
C TRP A 11 -9.73 -13.72 10.03
N LEU A 12 -11.01 -13.72 9.64
CA LEU A 12 -11.54 -14.71 8.71
C LEU A 12 -10.76 -14.68 7.38
N LEU A 13 -10.55 -13.48 6.84
CA LEU A 13 -9.78 -13.32 5.60
C LEU A 13 -8.32 -13.74 5.80
N ALA A 14 -7.69 -13.32 6.91
CA ALA A 14 -6.30 -13.64 7.19
C ALA A 14 -6.06 -15.15 7.35
N ASP A 15 -6.96 -15.82 8.08
CA ASP A 15 -6.89 -17.27 8.32
C ASP A 15 -6.98 -18.04 7.00
N ILE A 16 -7.87 -17.65 6.08
CA ILE A 16 -8.04 -18.30 4.76
C ILE A 16 -6.89 -17.95 3.80
N LEU A 17 -6.36 -16.73 3.85
CA LEU A 17 -5.17 -16.37 3.06
C LEU A 17 -3.92 -17.15 3.50
N ARG A 18 -3.79 -17.47 4.79
CA ARG A 18 -2.72 -18.30 5.34
C ARG A 18 -2.93 -19.77 5.00
N ASP A 19 -4.10 -20.31 5.33
CA ASP A 19 -4.47 -21.71 5.10
C ASP A 19 -5.74 -21.79 4.22
N PRO A 20 -5.57 -21.86 2.89
CA PRO A 20 -6.69 -21.83 1.97
C PRO A 20 -7.59 -23.08 2.08
N ALA A 21 -7.08 -24.22 2.59
CA ALA A 21 -7.88 -25.42 2.80
C ALA A 21 -8.99 -25.21 3.86
N GLY A 22 -8.80 -24.23 4.76
CA GLY A 22 -9.80 -23.82 5.73
C GLY A 22 -11.12 -23.35 5.10
N SER A 23 -11.14 -22.97 3.81
CA SER A 23 -12.35 -22.51 3.12
C SER A 23 -13.41 -23.60 2.98
N ALA A 24 -13.01 -24.88 3.00
CA ALA A 24 -13.91 -26.03 2.93
C ALA A 24 -14.87 -26.12 4.13
N ALA A 25 -14.49 -25.53 5.26
CA ALA A 25 -15.31 -25.52 6.48
C ALA A 25 -16.28 -24.33 6.57
N LEU A 26 -16.31 -23.45 5.56
CA LEU A 26 -17.18 -22.28 5.56
C LEU A 26 -18.61 -22.65 5.14
N ASP A 27 -19.56 -22.22 5.95
CA ASP A 27 -20.98 -22.22 5.60
C ASP A 27 -21.31 -21.04 4.65
N PRO A 28 -22.55 -20.93 4.13
CA PRO A 28 -22.91 -19.84 3.22
C PRO A 28 -22.67 -18.43 3.79
N ALA A 29 -22.92 -18.22 5.09
CA ALA A 29 -22.68 -16.94 5.74
C ALA A 29 -21.18 -16.61 5.84
N GLY A 30 -20.35 -17.61 6.12
CA GLY A 30 -18.89 -17.50 6.13
C GLY A 30 -18.31 -17.14 4.76
N TRP A 31 -18.84 -17.72 3.68
CA TRP A 31 -18.46 -17.34 2.31
C TRP A 31 -18.84 -15.89 1.98
N THR A 32 -20.05 -15.45 2.32
CA THR A 32 -20.45 -14.05 2.15
C THR A 32 -19.51 -13.11 2.91
N ALA A 33 -19.20 -13.44 4.17
CA ALA A 33 -18.30 -12.63 4.99
C ALA A 33 -16.88 -12.57 4.43
N LEU A 34 -16.32 -13.71 4.04
CA LEU A 34 -14.99 -13.79 3.43
C LEU A 34 -14.90 -12.89 2.19
N LEU A 35 -15.85 -13.03 1.26
CA LEU A 35 -15.86 -12.27 0.00
C LEU A 35 -16.07 -10.77 0.24
N ALA A 36 -16.97 -10.39 1.16
CA ALA A 36 -17.23 -9.00 1.49
C ALA A 36 -16.00 -8.32 2.12
N ILE A 37 -15.35 -9.00 3.08
CA ILE A 37 -14.13 -8.51 3.73
C ILE A 37 -12.98 -8.44 2.72
N ALA A 38 -12.81 -9.46 1.87
CA ALA A 38 -11.76 -9.48 0.84
C ALA A 38 -11.89 -8.32 -0.15
N ARG A 39 -13.11 -7.96 -0.58
CA ARG A 39 -13.35 -6.77 -1.41
C ARG A 39 -13.02 -5.49 -0.68
N ALA A 40 -13.50 -5.35 0.55
CA ALA A 40 -13.32 -4.14 1.36
C ALA A 40 -11.85 -3.87 1.73
N GLU A 41 -11.04 -4.93 1.88
CA GLU A 41 -9.60 -4.86 2.10
C GLU A 41 -8.78 -4.89 0.80
N GLN A 42 -9.42 -4.88 -0.37
CA GLN A 42 -8.78 -4.96 -1.70
C GLN A 42 -7.85 -6.19 -1.86
N LEU A 43 -8.20 -7.30 -1.23
CA LEU A 43 -7.48 -8.58 -1.24
C LEU A 43 -8.22 -9.68 -2.00
N ILE A 44 -9.38 -9.40 -2.62
CA ILE A 44 -10.17 -10.42 -3.32
C ILE A 44 -9.42 -11.08 -4.48
N GLY A 45 -8.57 -10.34 -5.21
CA GLY A 45 -7.74 -10.93 -6.27
C GLY A 45 -6.74 -11.94 -5.70
N SER A 46 -5.98 -11.54 -4.68
CA SER A 46 -5.02 -12.42 -4.00
C SER A 46 -5.71 -13.64 -3.36
N LEU A 47 -6.89 -13.46 -2.75
CA LEU A 47 -7.71 -14.56 -2.26
C LEU A 47 -8.11 -15.52 -3.39
N ALA A 48 -8.51 -15.00 -4.54
CA ALA A 48 -8.95 -15.80 -5.67
C ALA A 48 -7.83 -16.65 -6.30
N TYR A 49 -6.59 -16.15 -6.29
CA TYR A 49 -5.43 -16.96 -6.64
C TYR A 49 -5.08 -17.99 -5.55
N ARG A 50 -5.20 -17.62 -4.26
CA ARG A 50 -4.91 -18.55 -3.14
C ARG A 50 -5.90 -19.71 -3.05
N LEU A 51 -7.14 -19.50 -3.47
CA LEU A 51 -8.19 -20.54 -3.49
C LEU A 51 -8.29 -21.27 -4.84
N ASP A 52 -7.39 -21.01 -5.79
CA ASP A 52 -7.45 -21.68 -7.09
C ASP A 52 -7.30 -23.20 -6.95
N GLY A 53 -8.09 -23.94 -7.72
CA GLY A 53 -8.13 -25.41 -7.66
C GLY A 53 -8.82 -26.01 -6.43
N LEU A 54 -9.27 -25.22 -5.45
CA LEU A 54 -9.98 -25.74 -4.26
C LEU A 54 -11.49 -25.88 -4.50
N ALA A 55 -12.09 -26.89 -3.86
CA ALA A 55 -13.53 -27.08 -3.89
C ALA A 55 -14.25 -25.96 -3.12
N MET A 56 -15.25 -25.35 -3.74
CA MET A 56 -16.04 -24.26 -3.16
C MET A 56 -17.43 -24.18 -3.80
N PRO A 57 -18.40 -23.48 -3.18
CA PRO A 57 -19.71 -23.25 -3.78
C PRO A 57 -19.60 -22.56 -5.15
N GLY A 58 -20.40 -22.98 -6.12
CA GLY A 58 -20.33 -22.44 -7.50
C GLY A 58 -20.52 -20.93 -7.61
N ALA A 59 -21.31 -20.32 -6.70
CA ALA A 59 -21.45 -18.87 -6.64
C ALA A 59 -20.15 -18.16 -6.21
N ALA A 60 -19.44 -18.71 -5.22
CA ALA A 60 -18.14 -18.20 -4.79
C ALA A 60 -17.08 -18.36 -5.89
N ALA A 61 -17.08 -19.52 -6.57
CA ALA A 61 -16.17 -19.78 -7.69
C ALA A 61 -16.31 -18.75 -8.81
N ARG A 62 -17.53 -18.38 -9.20
CA ARG A 62 -17.77 -17.32 -10.21
C ARG A 62 -17.23 -15.97 -9.76
N ILE A 63 -17.51 -15.55 -8.53
CA ILE A 63 -17.03 -14.27 -7.98
C ILE A 63 -15.49 -14.21 -7.94
N LEU A 64 -14.83 -15.32 -7.59
CA LEU A 64 -13.37 -15.39 -7.54
C LEU A 64 -12.76 -15.47 -8.94
N ALA A 65 -13.40 -16.14 -9.89
CA ALA A 65 -12.99 -16.09 -11.30
C ALA A 65 -13.02 -14.66 -11.85
N ASP A 66 -14.10 -13.91 -11.59
CA ASP A 66 -14.19 -12.49 -11.96
C ASP A 66 -13.10 -11.65 -11.29
N ALA A 67 -12.81 -11.91 -10.01
CA ALA A 67 -11.76 -11.22 -9.28
C ALA A 67 -10.35 -11.51 -9.84
N ARG A 68 -10.08 -12.72 -10.33
CA ARG A 68 -8.81 -13.04 -11.03
C ARG A 68 -8.71 -12.31 -12.35
N ALA A 69 -9.77 -12.31 -13.15
CA ALA A 69 -9.81 -11.58 -14.42
C ALA A 69 -9.62 -10.07 -14.20
N ALA A 70 -10.27 -9.49 -13.20
CA ALA A 70 -10.11 -8.09 -12.83
C ALA A 70 -8.68 -7.77 -12.35
N ALA A 71 -8.07 -8.65 -11.56
CA ALA A 71 -6.69 -8.47 -11.11
C ALA A 71 -5.70 -8.56 -12.28
N GLU A 72 -5.92 -9.47 -13.24
CA GLU A 72 -5.08 -9.56 -14.44
C GLU A 72 -5.22 -8.33 -15.34
N GLN A 73 -6.43 -7.82 -15.52
CA GLN A 73 -6.65 -6.55 -16.22
C GLN A 73 -5.95 -5.39 -15.50
N GLY A 74 -6.02 -5.35 -14.16
CA GLY A 74 -5.30 -4.37 -13.34
C GLY A 74 -3.79 -4.46 -13.50
N ARG A 75 -3.24 -5.68 -13.58
CA ARG A 75 -1.81 -5.94 -13.85
C ARG A 75 -1.39 -5.38 -15.21
N ILE A 76 -2.16 -5.67 -16.26
CA ILE A 76 -1.90 -5.15 -17.62
C ILE A 76 -1.92 -3.63 -17.63
N ALA A 77 -2.93 -3.01 -17.00
CA ALA A 77 -3.04 -1.56 -16.92
C ALA A 77 -1.86 -0.93 -16.16
N ALA A 78 -1.44 -1.52 -15.03
CA ALA A 78 -0.31 -1.03 -14.25
C ALA A 78 1.01 -1.08 -15.04
N LEU A 79 1.26 -2.18 -15.77
CA LEU A 79 2.44 -2.31 -16.62
C LEU A 79 2.42 -1.35 -17.82
N TRP A 80 1.22 -1.09 -18.36
CA TRP A 80 1.05 -0.10 -19.41
C TRP A 80 1.36 1.31 -18.91
N GLU A 81 0.85 1.72 -17.76
CA GLU A 81 1.17 3.04 -17.20
C GLU A 81 2.66 3.17 -16.85
N ALA A 82 3.29 2.11 -16.32
CA ALA A 82 4.74 2.09 -16.10
C ALA A 82 5.52 2.31 -17.41
N GLU A 83 5.12 1.67 -18.51
CA GLU A 83 5.72 1.87 -19.83
C GLU A 83 5.47 3.29 -20.39
N MET A 84 4.29 3.88 -20.15
CA MET A 84 4.01 5.26 -20.58
C MET A 84 4.85 6.27 -19.81
N ALA A 85 4.96 6.13 -18.48
CA ALA A 85 5.84 6.96 -17.67
C ALA A 85 7.30 6.80 -18.09
N ARG A 86 7.76 5.57 -18.33
CA ARG A 86 9.11 5.30 -18.86
C ARG A 86 9.40 6.05 -20.16
N ARG A 87 8.46 6.06 -21.11
CA ARG A 87 8.62 6.80 -22.38
C ARG A 87 8.69 8.30 -22.17
N ALA A 88 7.83 8.85 -21.32
CA ALA A 88 7.82 10.27 -21.00
C ALA A 88 9.13 10.72 -20.34
N LEU A 89 9.70 9.88 -19.47
CA LEU A 89 10.86 10.22 -18.66
C LEU A 89 12.20 9.78 -19.25
N ALA A 90 12.20 8.94 -20.29
CA ALA A 90 13.43 8.45 -20.94
C ALA A 90 14.42 9.55 -21.35
N PRO A 91 14.00 10.71 -21.90
CA PRO A 91 14.93 11.78 -22.27
C PRO A 91 15.71 12.39 -21.09
N LEU A 92 15.19 12.28 -19.87
CA LEU A 92 15.82 12.86 -18.69
C LEU A 92 17.03 12.07 -18.19
N GLY A 93 17.18 10.81 -18.62
CA GLY A 93 18.30 9.95 -18.23
C GLY A 93 18.42 9.67 -16.73
N CYS A 94 17.39 9.99 -15.93
CA CYS A 94 17.36 9.75 -14.50
C CYS A 94 16.74 8.38 -14.16
N ALA A 95 17.07 7.85 -12.98
CA ALA A 95 16.49 6.59 -12.51
C ALA A 95 15.00 6.78 -12.17
N VAL A 96 14.14 5.94 -12.75
CA VAL A 96 12.71 5.87 -12.44
C VAL A 96 12.44 4.57 -11.69
N VAL A 97 12.31 4.66 -10.37
CA VAL A 97 12.13 3.50 -9.50
C VAL A 97 10.63 3.29 -9.25
N LEU A 98 10.07 2.21 -9.78
CA LEU A 98 8.69 1.82 -9.48
C LEU A 98 8.56 1.46 -8.01
N LEU A 99 7.43 1.84 -7.41
CA LEU A 99 7.07 1.51 -6.04
C LEU A 99 5.78 0.68 -5.96
N LYS A 100 5.51 0.16 -4.76
CA LYS A 100 4.28 -0.53 -4.35
C LYS A 100 3.82 -1.61 -5.36
N GLY A 101 2.52 -1.67 -5.65
CA GLY A 101 1.92 -2.74 -6.44
C GLY A 101 2.49 -2.84 -7.85
N THR A 102 2.75 -1.70 -8.51
CA THR A 102 3.32 -1.70 -9.86
C THR A 102 4.74 -2.25 -9.88
N ALA A 103 5.56 -1.93 -8.88
CA ALA A 103 6.88 -2.53 -8.73
C ALA A 103 6.81 -4.06 -8.62
N PHE A 104 5.89 -4.58 -7.80
CA PHE A 104 5.77 -6.01 -7.56
C PHE A 104 5.35 -6.77 -8.82
N VAL A 105 4.40 -6.25 -9.59
CA VAL A 105 3.98 -6.90 -10.84
C VAL A 105 5.01 -6.77 -11.95
N ALA A 106 5.72 -5.64 -12.02
CA ALA A 106 6.79 -5.43 -13.00
C ALA A 106 8.00 -6.33 -12.75
N ALA A 107 8.32 -6.58 -11.48
CA ALA A 107 9.39 -7.50 -11.07
C ALA A 107 8.95 -8.98 -10.98
N GLY A 108 7.68 -9.30 -11.26
CA GLY A 108 7.17 -10.68 -11.24
C GLY A 108 7.08 -11.30 -9.83
N LEU A 109 6.95 -10.48 -8.79
CA LEU A 109 7.02 -10.93 -7.39
C LEU A 109 5.73 -11.57 -6.91
N ALA A 110 5.84 -12.43 -5.89
CA ALA A 110 4.71 -13.09 -5.25
C ALA A 110 3.70 -12.11 -4.61
N ALA A 111 4.17 -10.92 -4.20
CA ALA A 111 3.35 -9.83 -3.69
C ALA A 111 2.49 -9.15 -4.79
N GLY A 112 2.85 -9.32 -6.07
CA GLY A 112 2.08 -8.81 -7.21
C GLY A 112 0.89 -9.69 -7.60
N VAL A 113 0.84 -10.95 -7.19
CA VAL A 113 -0.19 -11.91 -7.60
C VAL A 113 -1.56 -11.54 -7.02
N GLY A 114 -2.51 -11.24 -7.90
CA GLY A 114 -3.86 -10.83 -7.53
C GLY A 114 -3.95 -9.44 -6.88
N ARG A 115 -2.87 -8.65 -6.94
CA ARG A 115 -2.76 -7.37 -6.25
C ARG A 115 -3.63 -6.32 -6.95
N SER A 116 -4.51 -5.67 -6.19
CA SER A 116 -5.25 -4.50 -6.68
C SER A 116 -4.30 -3.29 -6.78
N ILE A 117 -4.21 -2.64 -7.94
CA ILE A 117 -3.31 -1.49 -8.17
C ILE A 117 -4.18 -0.31 -8.63
N GLY A 118 -4.09 0.81 -7.91
CA GLY A 118 -4.85 2.03 -8.21
C GLY A 118 -4.03 3.00 -9.06
N ASP A 119 -2.88 3.39 -8.50
CA ASP A 119 -2.05 4.48 -8.99
C ASP A 119 -0.65 3.97 -9.37
N LEU A 120 0.04 4.72 -10.23
CA LEU A 120 1.45 4.49 -10.52
C LEU A 120 2.32 5.29 -9.55
N ASP A 121 2.94 4.61 -8.59
CA ASP A 121 3.91 5.24 -7.69
C ASP A 121 5.34 5.11 -8.25
N ILE A 122 6.05 6.23 -8.39
CA ILE A 122 7.48 6.24 -8.77
C ILE A 122 8.32 7.05 -7.79
N LEU A 123 9.56 6.63 -7.56
CA LEU A 123 10.60 7.40 -6.86
C LEU A 123 11.65 7.87 -7.87
N VAL A 124 11.92 9.18 -7.86
CA VAL A 124 12.91 9.83 -8.72
C VAL A 124 13.90 10.65 -7.88
N PRO A 125 15.10 10.96 -8.40
CA PRO A 125 16.02 11.87 -7.73
C PRO A 125 15.37 13.22 -7.46
N ARG A 126 15.50 13.74 -6.23
CA ARG A 126 14.93 15.05 -5.85
C ARG A 126 15.34 16.18 -6.79
N ALA A 127 16.58 16.14 -7.29
CA ALA A 127 17.10 17.14 -8.21
C ALA A 127 16.44 17.12 -9.60
N ALA A 128 15.80 16.01 -9.98
CA ALA A 128 15.12 15.86 -11.27
C ALA A 128 13.60 16.07 -11.17
N ILE A 129 13.06 16.41 -9.99
CA ILE A 129 11.61 16.39 -9.75
C ILE A 129 10.86 17.39 -10.65
N ASP A 130 11.41 18.59 -10.86
CA ASP A 130 10.79 19.62 -11.69
C ASP A 130 10.83 19.25 -13.18
N ASP A 131 11.93 18.63 -13.63
CA ASP A 131 12.06 18.12 -15.01
C ASP A 131 11.12 16.94 -15.27
N VAL A 132 10.98 16.04 -14.29
CA VAL A 132 10.03 14.91 -14.33
C VAL A 132 8.60 15.42 -14.43
N GLU A 133 8.24 16.41 -13.62
CA GLU A 133 6.93 17.06 -13.67
C GLU A 133 6.65 17.66 -15.05
N ALA A 134 7.59 18.46 -15.57
CA ALA A 134 7.46 19.09 -16.88
C ALA A 134 7.30 18.05 -18.00
N ALA A 135 8.07 16.95 -17.95
CA ALA A 135 7.99 15.87 -18.91
C ALA A 135 6.63 15.13 -18.85
N LEU A 136 6.09 14.88 -17.66
CA LEU A 136 4.77 14.27 -17.50
C LEU A 136 3.66 15.19 -18.02
N LEU A 137 3.71 16.49 -17.69
CA LEU A 137 2.74 17.46 -18.20
C LEU A 137 2.77 17.53 -19.73
N ALA A 138 3.97 17.57 -20.32
CA ALA A 138 4.15 17.55 -21.78
C ALA A 138 3.63 16.25 -22.43
N ALA A 139 3.64 15.14 -21.68
CA ALA A 139 3.18 13.84 -22.13
C ALA A 139 1.68 13.57 -21.85
N GLY A 140 0.91 14.57 -21.41
CA GLY A 140 -0.55 14.48 -21.29
C GLY A 140 -1.09 14.23 -19.88
N TRP A 141 -0.23 14.27 -18.86
CA TRP A 141 -0.68 14.35 -17.47
C TRP A 141 -1.09 15.78 -17.11
N GLU A 142 -2.01 15.89 -16.16
CA GLU A 142 -2.51 17.16 -15.62
C GLU A 142 -2.73 17.06 -14.11
N TRP A 143 -2.80 18.21 -13.45
CA TRP A 143 -3.08 18.28 -12.02
C TRP A 143 -4.51 17.89 -11.69
N VAL A 144 -4.68 17.02 -10.69
CA VAL A 144 -5.99 16.71 -10.12
C VAL A 144 -6.49 17.92 -9.31
N LYS A 145 -7.11 18.88 -10.01
CA LYS A 145 -7.57 20.20 -9.50
C LYS A 145 -6.45 21.10 -8.97
N PRO A 146 -5.95 22.07 -9.76
CA PRO A 146 -4.93 22.99 -9.29
C PRO A 146 -5.47 23.92 -8.17
N ASP A 147 -5.00 23.73 -6.93
CA ASP A 147 -5.15 24.68 -5.82
C ASP A 147 -3.75 25.17 -5.39
N PRO A 148 -3.44 26.47 -5.53
CA PRO A 148 -2.13 27.04 -5.14
C PRO A 148 -1.71 26.76 -3.69
N TYR A 149 -2.68 26.59 -2.78
CA TYR A 149 -2.38 26.24 -1.39
C TYR A 149 -1.97 24.77 -1.24
N ASP A 150 -2.66 23.86 -1.93
CA ASP A 150 -2.34 22.43 -1.88
C ASP A 150 -1.01 22.18 -2.60
N ASP A 151 -0.75 22.84 -3.72
CA ASP A 151 0.54 22.77 -4.42
C ASP A 151 1.72 23.18 -3.50
N ALA A 152 1.63 24.35 -2.88
CA ALA A 152 2.65 24.81 -1.94
C ALA A 152 2.79 23.89 -0.71
N TYR A 153 1.68 23.31 -0.24
CA TYR A 153 1.68 22.33 0.84
C TYR A 153 2.45 21.06 0.44
N TYR A 154 2.16 20.48 -0.73
CA TYR A 154 2.81 19.26 -1.20
C TYR A 154 4.30 19.49 -1.41
N ARG A 155 4.68 20.53 -2.16
CA ARG A 155 6.09 20.80 -2.49
C ARG A 155 6.95 21.06 -1.26
N ARG A 156 6.38 21.71 -0.24
CA ARG A 156 7.11 22.09 0.97
C ARG A 156 7.17 20.97 2.01
N TRP A 157 6.14 20.14 2.11
CA TRP A 157 5.97 19.25 3.27
C TRP A 157 5.77 17.79 2.90
N MET A 158 5.32 17.48 1.68
CA MET A 158 5.09 16.10 1.25
C MET A 158 6.32 15.50 0.57
N HIS A 159 6.28 14.18 0.46
CA HIS A 159 7.33 13.34 -0.09
C HIS A 159 7.18 13.07 -1.59
N GLU A 160 6.17 13.71 -2.18
CA GLU A 160 5.72 13.54 -3.55
C GLU A 160 5.19 14.88 -4.08
N LEU A 161 5.12 15.01 -5.40
CA LEU A 161 4.37 16.07 -6.07
C LEU A 161 2.87 15.95 -5.75
N PRO A 162 2.08 17.02 -5.89
CA PRO A 162 0.63 16.85 -5.94
C PRO A 162 0.23 15.81 -7.00
N PRO A 163 -0.86 15.07 -6.78
CA PRO A 163 -1.23 13.97 -7.66
C PRO A 163 -1.51 14.46 -9.08
N LEU A 164 -0.96 13.75 -10.06
CA LEU A 164 -1.17 13.97 -11.48
C LEU A 164 -2.07 12.86 -12.05
N ILE A 165 -2.88 13.19 -13.05
CA ILE A 165 -3.73 12.23 -13.78
C ILE A 165 -3.52 12.37 -15.28
N HIS A 166 -3.45 11.26 -16.00
CA HIS A 166 -3.39 11.32 -17.46
C HIS A 166 -4.78 11.60 -18.04
N ARG A 167 -4.91 12.69 -18.80
CA ARG A 167 -6.20 13.19 -19.32
C ARG A 167 -7.02 12.14 -20.08
N ASP A 168 -6.35 11.35 -20.92
CA ASP A 168 -7.04 10.40 -21.81
C ASP A 168 -7.16 8.98 -21.24
N ARG A 169 -6.37 8.65 -20.20
CA ARG A 169 -6.30 7.27 -19.65
C ARG A 169 -6.98 7.15 -18.29
N ASP A 170 -7.28 8.28 -17.65
CA ASP A 170 -7.87 8.35 -16.30
C ASP A 170 -7.03 7.55 -15.28
N ARG A 171 -5.72 7.77 -15.33
CA ARG A 171 -4.73 7.07 -14.49
C ARG A 171 -3.86 8.04 -13.73
N MET A 172 -3.80 7.85 -12.42
CA MET A 172 -3.02 8.67 -11.51
C MET A 172 -1.56 8.20 -11.49
N ILE A 173 -0.66 9.18 -11.31
CA ILE A 173 0.76 8.96 -11.04
C ILE A 173 1.16 9.79 -9.83
N ASP A 174 1.80 9.14 -8.87
CA ASP A 174 2.40 9.77 -7.69
C ASP A 174 3.92 9.78 -7.86
N VAL A 175 4.49 10.98 -7.91
CA VAL A 175 5.92 11.21 -8.17
C VAL A 175 6.62 11.55 -6.86
N HIS A 176 7.24 10.54 -6.26
CA HIS A 176 7.97 10.63 -5.01
C HIS A 176 9.41 11.11 -5.21
N HIS A 177 9.92 11.87 -4.24
CA HIS A 177 11.35 12.21 -4.10
C HIS A 177 11.97 11.68 -2.81
N THR A 178 11.13 11.15 -1.91
CA THR A 178 11.49 10.36 -0.72
C THR A 178 10.29 9.50 -0.32
N ILE A 179 10.40 8.69 0.74
CA ILE A 179 9.36 7.73 1.15
C ILE A 179 8.58 8.14 2.42
N LEU A 180 8.89 9.29 3.00
CA LEU A 180 8.15 9.88 4.14
C LEU A 180 8.08 11.41 4.00
N PRO A 181 6.96 12.06 4.41
CA PRO A 181 6.84 13.51 4.36
C PRO A 181 8.04 14.23 4.97
N LEU A 182 8.40 15.39 4.41
CA LEU A 182 9.54 16.20 4.89
C LEU A 182 9.33 16.74 6.31
N THR A 183 8.08 16.70 6.81
CA THR A 183 7.70 17.05 8.17
C THR A 183 7.82 15.88 9.16
N ALA A 184 8.08 14.66 8.68
CA ALA A 184 8.28 13.50 9.53
C ALA A 184 9.57 13.63 10.35
N ARG A 185 9.61 13.01 11.53
CA ARG A 185 10.82 12.98 12.38
C ARG A 185 11.91 12.08 11.83
N ILE A 186 11.52 11.07 11.06
CA ILE A 186 12.42 10.12 10.41
C ILE A 186 12.69 10.66 9.01
N THR A 187 13.96 10.72 8.63
CA THR A 187 14.39 11.20 7.31
C THR A 187 15.10 10.06 6.58
N PRO A 188 14.36 9.26 5.79
CA PRO A 188 14.94 8.16 5.02
C PRO A 188 15.95 8.67 3.99
N ASP A 189 17.06 7.96 3.84
CA ASP A 189 18.05 8.21 2.78
C ASP A 189 17.52 7.82 1.39
N ALA A 190 16.77 8.73 0.76
CA ALA A 190 16.22 8.54 -0.59
C ALA A 190 17.30 8.37 -1.68
N PRO A 191 18.41 9.14 -1.69
CA PRO A 191 19.54 8.85 -2.57
C PRO A 191 20.07 7.41 -2.41
N GLY A 192 20.18 6.90 -1.18
CA GLY A 192 20.58 5.52 -0.92
C GLY A 192 19.56 4.47 -1.37
N LEU A 193 18.26 4.77 -1.36
CA LEU A 193 17.22 3.91 -1.95
C LEU A 193 17.36 3.83 -3.47
N ILE A 194 17.56 4.97 -4.13
CA ILE A 194 17.69 5.06 -5.59
C ILE A 194 19.00 4.39 -6.04
N ALA A 195 20.12 4.67 -5.36
CA ALA A 195 21.42 4.11 -5.70
C ALA A 195 21.47 2.58 -5.53
N ALA A 196 20.74 2.04 -4.55
CA ALA A 196 20.65 0.60 -4.32
C ALA A 196 19.46 -0.08 -5.04
N SER A 197 18.78 0.65 -5.92
CA SER A 197 17.69 0.09 -6.73
C SER A 197 18.22 -0.91 -7.76
N ILE A 198 17.39 -1.87 -8.13
CA ILE A 198 17.72 -2.94 -9.07
C ILE A 198 17.06 -2.61 -10.41
N PRO A 199 17.79 -2.68 -11.54
CA PRO A 199 17.21 -2.42 -12.85
C PRO A 199 16.20 -3.51 -13.22
N LEU A 200 15.13 -3.08 -13.89
CA LEU A 200 14.22 -3.89 -14.68
C LEU A 200 14.49 -3.67 -16.18
N ASP A 201 13.77 -4.41 -17.01
CA ASP A 201 13.80 -4.21 -18.46
C ASP A 201 13.48 -2.76 -18.85
N LYS A 202 14.10 -2.31 -19.95
CA LYS A 202 13.84 -1.01 -20.62
C LYS A 202 14.20 0.24 -19.80
N GLY A 203 14.95 0.11 -18.70
CA GLY A 203 15.48 1.24 -17.94
C GLY A 203 14.59 1.72 -16.79
N LEU A 204 13.56 0.96 -16.43
CA LEU A 204 12.88 1.12 -15.14
C LEU A 204 13.68 0.44 -14.04
N HIS A 205 13.44 0.84 -12.80
CA HIS A 205 14.06 0.24 -11.62
C HIS A 205 13.00 -0.16 -10.60
N VAL A 206 13.38 -1.01 -9.66
CA VAL A 206 12.62 -1.28 -8.43
C VAL A 206 13.54 -1.18 -7.22
N LEU A 207 12.99 -0.92 -6.03
CA LEU A 207 13.76 -1.03 -4.80
C LEU A 207 14.32 -2.46 -4.66
N ASN A 208 15.51 -2.62 -4.07
CA ASN A 208 15.97 -3.96 -3.69
C ASN A 208 15.01 -4.58 -2.64
N PRO A 209 15.05 -5.91 -2.43
CA PRO A 209 14.10 -6.60 -1.55
C PRO A 209 13.98 -6.02 -0.14
N ASN A 210 15.11 -5.68 0.50
CA ASN A 210 15.09 -5.10 1.84
C ASN A 210 14.46 -3.69 1.83
N ASP A 211 14.73 -2.90 0.79
CA ASP A 211 14.14 -1.57 0.65
C ASP A 211 12.65 -1.59 0.31
N MET A 212 12.17 -2.61 -0.41
CA MET A 212 10.73 -2.83 -0.58
C MET A 212 10.03 -3.03 0.77
N LEU A 213 10.64 -3.82 1.67
CA LEU A 213 10.13 -4.06 3.02
C LEU A 213 10.22 -2.81 3.91
N VAL A 214 11.33 -2.06 3.84
CA VAL A 214 11.50 -0.78 4.53
C VAL A 214 10.44 0.22 4.08
N HIS A 215 10.24 0.36 2.77
CA HIS A 215 9.24 1.25 2.20
C HIS A 215 7.81 0.86 2.62
N ALA A 216 7.46 -0.43 2.53
CA ALA A 216 6.15 -0.93 2.97
C ALA A 216 5.89 -0.66 4.46
N ALA A 217 6.90 -0.83 5.31
CA ALA A 217 6.83 -0.53 6.73
C ALA A 217 6.71 0.97 7.02
N ALA A 218 7.46 1.82 6.29
CA ALA A 218 7.38 3.27 6.40
C ALA A 218 5.96 3.76 6.10
N HIS A 219 5.41 3.34 4.96
CA HIS A 219 4.06 3.71 4.53
C HIS A 219 2.99 3.28 5.54
N LEU A 220 3.11 2.09 6.13
CA LEU A 220 2.16 1.60 7.13
C LEU A 220 2.28 2.27 8.49
N PHE A 221 3.50 2.46 9.00
CA PHE A 221 3.72 2.72 10.42
C PHE A 221 4.31 4.10 10.70
N ALA A 222 5.05 4.71 9.79
CA ALA A 222 5.61 6.05 9.98
C ALA A 222 4.73 7.17 9.38
N ASP A 223 3.88 6.86 8.41
CA ASP A 223 3.00 7.85 7.76
C ASP A 223 1.50 7.48 7.82
N GLY A 224 1.16 6.19 7.72
CA GLY A 224 -0.22 5.73 7.54
C GLY A 224 -1.10 5.65 8.80
N ASP A 225 -2.41 5.68 8.57
CA ASP A 225 -3.49 5.42 9.54
C ASP A 225 -3.95 3.95 9.57
N LEU A 226 -3.21 3.07 8.88
CA LEU A 226 -3.50 1.67 8.64
C LEU A 226 -4.76 1.40 7.80
N ALA A 227 -5.25 2.37 7.02
CA ALA A 227 -6.18 2.09 5.93
C ALA A 227 -5.50 1.18 4.89
N GLY A 228 -6.22 0.15 4.40
CA GLY A 228 -5.63 -0.89 3.56
C GLY A 228 -4.51 -1.70 4.24
N GLY A 229 -4.45 -1.68 5.58
CA GLY A 229 -3.32 -2.23 6.32
C GLY A 229 -3.17 -3.75 6.19
N MET A 230 -4.26 -4.49 6.01
CA MET A 230 -4.19 -5.94 5.77
C MET A 230 -3.51 -6.25 4.44
N ARG A 231 -3.88 -5.53 3.37
CA ARG A 231 -3.29 -5.66 2.04
C ARG A 231 -1.79 -5.38 2.05
N ASN A 232 -1.38 -4.29 2.67
CA ASN A 232 0.03 -3.93 2.74
C ASN A 232 0.84 -4.93 3.60
N LEU A 233 0.25 -5.48 4.67
CA LEU A 233 0.92 -6.55 5.44
C LEU A 233 0.94 -7.89 4.71
N TRP A 234 -0.01 -8.14 3.81
CA TRP A 234 0.05 -9.27 2.90
C TRP A 234 1.22 -9.11 1.93
N ASP A 235 1.43 -7.92 1.37
CA ASP A 235 2.63 -7.63 0.56
C ASP A 235 3.93 -7.92 1.34
N VAL A 236 4.02 -7.41 2.59
CA VAL A 236 5.16 -7.68 3.50
C VAL A 236 5.33 -9.17 3.75
N HIS A 237 4.23 -9.90 3.98
CA HIS A 237 4.27 -11.34 4.20
C HIS A 237 4.87 -12.08 3.01
N ARG A 238 4.38 -11.78 1.80
CA ARG A 238 4.83 -12.41 0.55
C ARG A 238 6.29 -12.08 0.24
N LEU A 239 6.71 -10.83 0.46
CA LEU A 239 8.11 -10.43 0.29
C LEU A 239 9.04 -11.14 1.29
N ILE A 240 8.61 -11.32 2.54
CA ILE A 240 9.40 -12.07 3.55
C ILE A 240 9.47 -13.56 3.19
N GLU A 241 8.38 -14.17 2.71
CA GLU A 241 8.41 -15.57 2.25
C GLU A 241 9.36 -15.75 1.06
N GLU A 242 9.39 -14.78 0.14
CA GLU A 242 10.19 -14.85 -1.08
C GLU A 242 11.67 -14.55 -0.86
N PHE A 243 12.00 -13.54 -0.03
CA PHE A 243 13.38 -13.04 0.13
C PHE A 243 13.97 -13.24 1.52
N GLY A 244 13.17 -13.63 2.51
CA GLY A 244 13.59 -13.69 3.91
C GLY A 244 13.77 -12.31 4.56
N THR A 245 14.57 -12.27 5.63
CA THR A 245 14.83 -11.05 6.42
C THR A 245 16.34 -10.76 6.60
N GLY A 246 17.19 -11.43 5.83
CA GLY A 246 18.64 -11.25 5.88
C GLY A 246 19.05 -9.81 5.51
N GLY A 247 19.81 -9.14 6.38
CA GLY A 247 20.24 -7.74 6.19
C GLY A 247 19.13 -6.70 6.37
N LEU A 248 17.87 -7.10 6.60
CA LEU A 248 16.74 -6.19 6.75
C LEU A 248 16.89 -5.27 7.97
N ALA A 249 17.44 -5.79 9.08
CA ALA A 249 17.64 -5.02 10.30
C ALA A 249 18.62 -3.85 10.09
N ASP A 250 19.75 -4.12 9.44
CA ASP A 250 20.77 -3.12 9.12
C ASP A 250 20.22 -2.09 8.13
N ARG A 251 19.50 -2.56 7.11
CA ARG A 251 18.87 -1.66 6.13
C ARG A 251 17.80 -0.77 6.78
N ALA A 252 16.99 -1.32 7.67
CA ALA A 252 16.02 -0.53 8.44
C ALA A 252 16.70 0.49 9.34
N ALA A 253 17.83 0.14 9.97
CA ALA A 253 18.62 1.06 10.78
C ALA A 253 19.20 2.21 9.94
N HIS A 254 19.71 1.91 8.73
CA HIS A 254 20.21 2.91 7.78
C HIS A 254 19.17 4.00 7.48
N HIS A 255 17.89 3.62 7.31
CA HIS A 255 16.80 4.56 7.04
C HIS A 255 16.08 5.08 8.30
N GLY A 256 16.56 4.75 9.51
CA GLY A 256 15.93 5.16 10.77
C GLY A 256 14.56 4.53 11.05
N LEU A 257 14.25 3.40 10.40
CA LEU A 257 12.95 2.73 10.38
C LEU A 257 12.94 1.38 11.13
N SER A 258 13.92 1.12 12.01
CA SER A 258 14.04 -0.18 12.70
C SER A 258 12.78 -0.56 13.48
N ARG A 259 12.09 0.42 14.10
CA ARG A 259 10.88 0.14 14.91
C ARG A 259 9.69 -0.24 14.04
N GLU A 260 9.53 0.46 12.93
CA GLU A 260 8.47 0.29 11.94
C GLU A 260 8.62 -1.05 11.23
N VAL A 261 9.83 -1.37 10.77
CA VAL A 261 10.14 -2.64 10.10
C VAL A 261 9.98 -3.82 11.07
N ALA A 262 10.53 -3.73 12.29
CA ALA A 262 10.35 -4.79 13.28
C ALA A 262 8.85 -5.02 13.60
N ARG A 263 8.04 -3.96 13.62
CA ARG A 263 6.59 -4.07 13.79
C ARG A 263 5.92 -4.72 12.58
N ALA A 264 6.29 -4.34 11.36
CA ALA A 264 5.77 -4.94 10.13
C ALA A 264 6.00 -6.46 10.11
N VAL A 265 7.22 -6.90 10.42
CA VAL A 265 7.60 -8.32 10.49
C VAL A 265 6.75 -9.06 11.55
N ARG A 266 6.68 -8.55 12.78
CA ARG A 266 5.89 -9.20 13.85
C ARG A 266 4.40 -9.26 13.55
N LEU A 267 3.82 -8.19 13.01
CA LEU A 267 2.39 -8.15 12.70
C LEU A 267 2.04 -8.99 11.48
N SER A 268 2.90 -9.03 10.46
CA SER A 268 2.76 -9.93 9.31
C SER A 268 2.81 -11.39 9.77
N ALA A 269 3.81 -11.77 10.57
CA ALA A 269 3.93 -13.12 11.13
C ALA A 269 2.76 -13.50 12.05
N ALA A 270 2.18 -12.53 12.78
CA ALA A 270 1.04 -12.77 13.65
C ALA A 270 -0.31 -12.84 12.91
N LEU A 271 -0.44 -12.14 11.78
CA LEU A 271 -1.67 -12.08 11.01
C LEU A 271 -1.76 -13.20 9.98
N PHE A 272 -0.66 -13.44 9.24
CA PHE A 272 -0.61 -14.40 8.13
C PHE A 272 0.33 -15.58 8.37
N GLY A 273 1.12 -15.57 9.45
CA GLY A 273 1.94 -16.70 9.88
C GLY A 273 1.37 -17.43 11.10
N GLU A 274 2.27 -18.08 11.85
CA GLU A 274 1.95 -18.86 13.05
C GLU A 274 2.27 -18.12 14.36
N ALA A 275 2.88 -16.93 14.27
CA ALA A 275 3.32 -16.20 15.45
C ALA A 275 2.13 -15.65 16.25
N ARG A 276 2.35 -15.41 17.53
CA ARG A 276 1.39 -14.69 18.38
C ARG A 276 1.77 -13.22 18.50
N ALA A 277 0.78 -12.36 18.73
CA ALA A 277 1.03 -10.96 19.03
C ALA A 277 1.95 -10.80 20.24
N SER A 278 3.13 -10.22 20.01
CA SER A 278 4.21 -10.19 21.01
C SER A 278 3.97 -9.21 22.17
N SER A 279 3.06 -8.24 22.01
CA SER A 279 2.83 -7.18 22.99
C SER A 279 1.38 -6.67 23.00
N ALA A 280 0.99 -5.93 24.05
CA ALA A 280 -0.30 -5.26 24.13
C ALA A 280 -0.49 -4.24 23.00
N VAL A 281 0.60 -3.55 22.63
CA VAL A 281 0.60 -2.62 21.50
C VAL A 281 0.33 -3.38 20.21
N ASP A 282 1.02 -4.48 19.93
CA ASP A 282 0.79 -5.27 18.72
C ASP A 282 -0.67 -5.78 18.64
N ARG A 283 -1.29 -6.14 19.78
CA ARG A 283 -2.72 -6.47 19.83
C ARG A 283 -3.63 -5.30 19.43
N LEU A 284 -3.29 -4.06 19.78
CA LEU A 284 -4.04 -2.87 19.35
C LEU A 284 -3.91 -2.64 17.83
N TYR A 285 -2.71 -2.85 17.26
CA TYR A 285 -2.52 -2.79 15.81
C TYR A 285 -3.34 -3.87 15.10
N LEU A 286 -3.26 -5.13 15.53
CA LEU A 286 -4.09 -6.20 14.97
C LEU A 286 -5.58 -5.89 15.08
N ARG A 287 -6.02 -5.33 16.22
CA ARG A 287 -7.40 -4.89 16.40
C ARG A 287 -7.81 -3.84 15.37
N ARG A 288 -6.91 -2.94 14.96
CA ARG A 288 -7.15 -1.95 13.90
C ARG A 288 -7.11 -2.54 12.50
N LEU A 289 -6.19 -3.48 12.25
CA LEU A 289 -5.99 -4.11 10.94
C LEU A 289 -7.21 -4.94 10.55
N VAL A 290 -7.74 -5.75 11.48
CA VAL A 290 -8.90 -6.61 11.23
C VAL A 290 -10.25 -5.94 11.50
N ALA A 291 -10.30 -4.60 11.49
CA ALA A 291 -11.48 -3.82 11.88
C ALA A 291 -12.56 -3.77 10.78
N ARG A 292 -13.02 -4.94 10.33
CA ARG A 292 -14.15 -5.15 9.43
C ARG A 292 -15.20 -6.02 10.10
N ASP A 293 -16.46 -5.84 9.70
CA ASP A 293 -17.51 -6.80 10.02
C ASP A 293 -17.70 -7.82 8.87
N GLY A 294 -18.60 -8.79 9.06
CA GLY A 294 -18.94 -9.79 8.05
C GLY A 294 -19.61 -9.25 6.78
N TRP A 295 -19.81 -7.94 6.66
CA TRP A 295 -20.27 -7.28 5.44
C TRP A 295 -19.17 -6.38 4.82
N GLY A 296 -17.94 -6.47 5.33
CA GLY A 296 -16.81 -5.65 4.88
C GLY A 296 -16.91 -4.18 5.33
N ARG A 297 -17.87 -3.83 6.18
CA ARG A 297 -18.03 -2.45 6.66
C ARG A 297 -16.98 -2.14 7.73
N PRO A 298 -16.51 -0.89 7.83
CA PRO A 298 -15.59 -0.51 8.88
C PRO A 298 -16.18 -0.75 10.27
N ALA A 299 -15.49 -1.51 11.11
CA ALA A 299 -15.85 -1.77 12.49
C ALA A 299 -14.94 -0.98 13.45
N ARG A 300 -15.26 -1.01 14.74
CA ARG A 300 -14.40 -0.46 15.83
C ARG A 300 -14.07 1.04 15.62
N PRO A 301 -15.09 1.93 15.54
CA PRO A 301 -14.89 3.34 15.19
C PRO A 301 -13.91 4.07 16.11
N LEU A 302 -13.95 3.81 17.43
CA LEU A 302 -13.00 4.41 18.39
C LEU A 302 -11.56 3.99 18.13
N THR A 303 -11.33 2.71 17.81
CA THR A 303 -9.99 2.22 17.46
C THR A 303 -9.50 2.88 16.17
N ARG A 304 -10.37 2.99 15.15
CA ARG A 304 -10.04 3.66 13.89
C ARG A 304 -9.71 5.14 14.10
N LEU A 305 -10.51 5.85 14.89
CA LEU A 305 -10.29 7.25 15.23
C LEU A 305 -8.95 7.47 15.94
N GLY A 306 -8.59 6.59 16.89
CA GLY A 306 -7.29 6.67 17.57
C GLY A 306 -6.10 6.53 16.61
N PHE A 307 -6.18 5.61 15.65
CA PHE A 307 -5.13 5.45 14.63
C PHE A 307 -5.11 6.57 13.60
N TYR A 308 -6.27 7.13 13.25
CA TYR A 308 -6.38 8.34 12.44
C TYR A 308 -5.67 9.53 13.12
N ALA A 309 -5.97 9.78 14.39
CA ALA A 309 -5.31 10.83 15.18
C ALA A 309 -3.79 10.61 15.28
N ARG A 310 -3.35 9.36 15.49
CA ARG A 310 -1.93 8.97 15.49
C ARG A 310 -1.24 9.32 14.16
N ALA A 311 -1.85 8.97 13.03
CA ALA A 311 -1.26 9.24 11.71
C ALA A 311 -1.04 10.75 11.48
N HIS A 312 -2.01 11.57 11.90
CA HIS A 312 -1.88 13.03 11.82
C HIS A 312 -0.74 13.57 12.69
N TRP A 313 -0.56 13.01 13.89
CA TRP A 313 0.54 13.38 14.78
C TRP A 313 1.92 12.96 14.25
N LEU A 314 1.99 11.88 13.46
CA LEU A 314 3.23 11.46 12.79
C LEU A 314 3.57 12.35 11.59
N ARG A 315 2.55 12.76 10.83
CA ARG A 315 2.69 13.57 9.62
C ARG A 315 3.05 15.02 9.88
N MET A 316 2.52 15.65 10.94
CA MET A 316 2.69 17.09 11.15
C MET A 316 2.90 17.47 12.61
N PRO A 317 3.71 18.52 12.86
CA PRO A 317 3.64 19.27 14.10
C PRO A 317 2.20 19.77 14.36
N PRO A 318 1.66 19.67 15.58
CA PRO A 318 0.26 20.02 15.88
C PRO A 318 -0.17 21.42 15.42
N LEU A 319 0.74 22.39 15.44
CA LEU A 319 0.50 23.76 14.98
C LEU A 319 0.31 23.85 13.45
N MET A 320 1.00 23.03 12.66
CA MET A 320 0.78 22.96 11.22
C MET A 320 -0.54 22.30 10.89
N LEU A 321 -0.92 21.25 11.63
CA LEU A 321 -2.22 20.61 11.48
C LEU A 321 -3.35 21.59 11.78
N ALA A 322 -3.25 22.35 12.87
CA ALA A 322 -4.24 23.38 13.22
C ALA A 322 -4.36 24.44 12.11
N ARG A 323 -3.24 24.92 11.56
CA ARG A 323 -3.21 25.87 10.44
C ARG A 323 -3.80 25.28 9.16
N HIS A 324 -3.53 24.01 8.86
CA HIS A 324 -4.06 23.31 7.69
C HIS A 324 -5.58 23.13 7.79
N LEU A 325 -6.06 22.61 8.93
CA LEU A 325 -7.49 22.44 9.18
C LEU A 325 -8.23 23.79 9.17
N TRP A 326 -7.65 24.83 9.76
CA TRP A 326 -8.20 26.20 9.71
C TRP A 326 -8.31 26.74 8.29
N THR A 327 -7.29 26.51 7.46
CA THR A 327 -7.28 26.97 6.06
C THR A 327 -8.31 26.20 5.22
N LYS A 328 -8.45 24.87 5.40
CA LYS A 328 -9.48 24.06 4.75
C LYS A 328 -10.90 24.41 5.20
N TRP A 329 -11.10 24.64 6.51
CA TRP A 329 -12.37 25.07 7.06
C TRP A 329 -12.81 26.43 6.48
N ARG A 330 -11.89 27.40 6.39
CA ARG A 330 -12.15 28.71 5.76
C ARG A 330 -12.46 28.62 4.27
N LYS A 331 -11.98 27.58 3.59
CA LYS A 331 -12.26 27.30 2.17
C LYS A 331 -13.53 26.46 1.95
N GLY A 332 -14.29 26.13 3.00
CA GLY A 332 -15.58 25.45 2.91
C GLY A 332 -15.53 23.91 2.83
N GLY A 333 -14.38 23.28 3.06
CA GLY A 333 -14.24 21.83 3.06
C GLY A 333 -14.24 21.25 4.48
N LEU A 334 -15.39 20.76 4.96
CA LEU A 334 -15.40 19.78 6.04
C LEU A 334 -15.02 18.40 5.44
N PRO A 335 -14.12 17.62 6.07
CA PRO A 335 -13.88 16.25 5.63
C PRO A 335 -15.13 15.40 5.90
N GLY A 336 -15.70 14.83 4.84
CA GLY A 336 -16.61 13.68 4.92
C GLY A 336 -15.85 12.37 5.06
#